data_AF-A0A7X5N2Z8-F1
#
_entry.id   AF-A0A7X5N2Z8-F1
#
_cell.length_a   1.000
_cell.length_b   1.000
_cell.length_c   1.000
_cell.angle_alpha   90.00
_cell.angle_beta   90.00
_cell.angle_gamma   90.00
#
_symmetry.space_group_name_H-M   'P 1'
#
loop_
_entity.id
_entity.type
_entity.pdbx_description
1 polymer ?
#
loop_
_entity_poly.entity_id
_entity_poly.type
_entity_poly.pdbx_seq_one_letter_code
_entity_poly.pdbx_strand_id
1 'polypeptide(L)'
;DEAAVTTLHPVLATLAPAADKGWGRVGPSGAGHFTKMVHNGIEYGMMQAYAEGFALMQHKTDFALDLHQVAEIWRDGSVVRSWLLDLTADALAHNPTMAGIAPFVADSGEG
;
A
#
# COMPACT_ATOMS: atom_id res chain seq x y z
N ASP A 1 5.38 23.91 -15.66
CA ASP A 1 6.40 24.67 -16.39
C ASP A 1 7.75 24.04 -16.15
N GLU A 2 8.58 23.89 -17.18
CA GLU A 2 9.89 23.21 -17.09
C GLU A 2 10.91 24.04 -16.32
N ALA A 3 10.90 25.36 -16.51
CA ALA A 3 11.77 26.27 -15.77
C ALA A 3 11.54 26.21 -14.25
N ALA A 4 10.27 26.08 -13.84
CA ALA A 4 9.90 25.90 -12.44
C ALA A 4 10.44 24.58 -11.85
N VAL A 5 10.36 23.47 -12.61
CA VAL A 5 10.89 22.17 -12.15
C VAL A 5 12.41 22.24 -12.00
N THR A 6 13.12 22.82 -12.98
CA THR A 6 14.58 22.98 -12.90
C THR A 6 15.00 23.82 -11.69
N THR A 7 14.26 24.88 -11.39
CA THR A 7 14.51 25.73 -10.23
C THR A 7 14.31 24.97 -8.91
N LEU A 8 13.29 24.12 -8.82
CA LEU A 8 12.96 23.36 -7.60
C LEU A 8 13.76 22.06 -7.45
N HIS A 9 14.46 21.62 -8.50
CA HIS A 9 15.18 20.34 -8.52
C HIS A 9 16.06 20.11 -7.28
N PRO A 10 16.91 21.05 -6.81
CA PRO A 10 17.76 20.78 -5.64
C PRO A 10 16.96 20.42 -4.39
N VAL A 11 15.81 21.06 -4.18
CA VAL A 11 14.93 20.79 -3.03
C VAL A 11 14.22 19.45 -3.22
N LEU A 12 13.68 19.18 -4.41
CA LEU A 12 13.00 17.92 -4.71
C LEU A 12 13.95 16.72 -4.54
N ALA A 13 15.17 16.79 -5.08
CA ALA A 13 16.16 15.73 -4.95
C ALA A 13 16.66 15.55 -3.51
N THR A 14 16.69 16.61 -2.70
CA THR A 14 17.07 16.52 -1.28
C THR A 14 16.00 15.84 -0.43
N LEU A 15 14.72 16.07 -0.74
CA LEU A 15 13.59 15.49 0.00
C LEU A 15 13.19 14.09 -0.48
N ALA A 16 13.60 13.72 -1.69
CA ALA A 16 13.31 12.42 -2.27
C ALA A 16 14.14 11.30 -1.58
N PRO A 17 13.70 10.03 -1.66
CA PRO A 17 14.42 8.90 -1.08
C PRO A 17 15.89 8.76 -1.51
N ALA A 18 16.22 9.24 -2.72
CA ALA A 18 17.60 9.43 -3.19
C ALA A 18 17.62 10.48 -4.31
N ALA A 19 18.82 10.96 -4.67
CA ALA A 19 19.00 12.01 -5.67
C ALA A 19 18.29 11.74 -7.01
N ASP A 20 18.21 10.47 -7.42
CA ASP A 20 17.63 10.00 -8.67
C ASP A 20 16.41 9.07 -8.47
N LYS A 21 15.84 9.01 -7.26
CA LYS A 21 14.73 8.09 -6.93
C LYS A 21 13.58 8.79 -6.22
N GLY A 22 12.35 8.35 -6.51
CA GLY A 22 11.15 8.78 -5.78
C GLY A 22 10.68 10.21 -6.05
N TRP A 23 11.23 10.87 -7.09
CA TRP A 23 10.72 12.13 -7.60
C TRP A 23 10.88 12.19 -9.13
N GLY A 24 10.12 13.06 -9.80
CA GLY A 24 10.27 13.27 -11.24
C GLY A 24 9.17 14.16 -11.82
N ARG A 25 9.44 14.77 -12.98
CA ARG A 25 8.43 15.51 -13.75
C ARG A 25 7.58 14.52 -14.55
N VAL A 26 6.30 14.45 -14.24
CA VAL A 26 5.37 13.47 -14.83
C VAL A 26 4.46 14.02 -15.93
N GLY A 27 4.55 15.31 -16.26
CA GLY A 27 3.76 15.90 -17.34
C GLY A 27 3.49 17.41 -17.22
N PRO A 28 2.44 17.91 -17.92
CA PRO A 28 1.97 19.29 -17.78
C PRO A 28 1.28 19.53 -16.41
N SER A 29 0.78 20.75 -16.21
CA SER A 29 0.05 21.10 -14.98
C SER A 29 -1.09 20.11 -14.70
N GLY A 30 -1.26 19.73 -13.43
CA GLY A 30 -2.25 18.74 -13.00
C GLY A 30 -1.81 17.27 -13.10
N ALA A 31 -0.82 16.94 -13.94
CA ALA A 31 -0.38 15.54 -14.13
C ALA A 31 0.10 14.89 -12.82
N GLY A 32 0.86 15.63 -11.98
CA GLY A 32 1.34 15.12 -10.69
C GLY A 32 0.22 14.78 -9.70
N HIS A 33 -0.82 15.63 -9.61
CA HIS A 33 -1.98 15.35 -8.77
C HIS A 33 -2.78 14.16 -9.30
N PHE A 34 -2.97 14.08 -10.62
CA PHE A 34 -3.66 12.96 -11.24
C PHE A 34 -2.93 11.63 -10.99
N THR A 35 -1.60 11.58 -11.18
CA THR A 35 -0.83 10.36 -10.91
C THR A 35 -0.88 9.98 -9.43
N LYS A 36 -0.91 10.94 -8.52
CA LYS A 36 -1.05 10.68 -7.08
C LYS A 36 -2.44 10.15 -6.72
N MET A 37 -3.49 10.70 -7.33
CA MET A 37 -4.86 10.21 -7.15
C MET A 37 -4.98 8.75 -7.62
N VAL A 38 -4.43 8.41 -8.78
CA VAL A 38 -4.42 7.01 -9.26
C VAL A 38 -3.59 6.09 -8.35
N HIS A 39 -2.45 6.58 -7.82
CA HIS A 39 -1.67 5.85 -6.83
C HIS A 39 -2.50 5.49 -5.59
N ASN A 40 -3.27 6.43 -5.05
CA ASN A 40 -4.16 6.16 -3.93
C ASN A 40 -5.20 5.08 -4.27
N GLY A 41 -5.85 5.14 -5.44
CA GLY A 41 -6.79 4.09 -5.86
C GLY A 41 -6.15 2.70 -5.98
N ILE A 42 -4.90 2.61 -6.45
CA ILE A 42 -4.13 1.35 -6.48
C ILE A 42 -3.87 0.85 -5.04
N GLU A 43 -3.49 1.73 -4.12
CA GLU A 43 -3.27 1.39 -2.71
C GLU A 43 -4.53 0.77 -2.07
N TYR A 44 -5.69 1.40 -2.26
CA TYR A 44 -6.98 0.89 -1.77
C TYR A 44 -7.32 -0.46 -2.39
N GLY A 45 -7.11 -0.62 -3.70
CA GLY A 45 -7.35 -1.88 -4.41
C GLY A 45 -6.49 -3.03 -3.86
N MET A 46 -5.22 -2.77 -3.55
CA MET A 46 -4.34 -3.77 -2.93
C MET A 46 -4.78 -4.12 -1.51
N MET A 47 -5.13 -3.11 -0.70
CA MET A 47 -5.63 -3.33 0.66
C MET A 47 -6.90 -4.20 0.65
N GLN A 48 -7.84 -3.91 -0.25
CA GLN A 48 -9.07 -4.69 -0.39
C GLN A 48 -8.79 -6.12 -0.86
N ALA A 49 -7.89 -6.31 -1.83
CA ALA A 49 -7.52 -7.64 -2.31
C ALA A 49 -6.93 -8.52 -1.19
N TYR A 50 -6.07 -7.95 -0.32
CA TYR A 50 -5.61 -8.65 0.87
C TYR A 50 -6.75 -8.94 1.84
N ALA A 51 -7.57 -7.93 2.17
CA ALA A 51 -8.66 -8.07 3.14
C ALA A 51 -9.62 -9.20 2.73
N GLU A 52 -10.07 -9.23 1.47
CA GLU A 52 -10.93 -10.28 0.95
C GLU A 52 -10.24 -11.65 0.95
N GLY A 53 -8.98 -11.72 0.51
CA GLY A 53 -8.22 -12.97 0.48
C GLY A 53 -8.04 -13.58 1.87
N PHE A 54 -7.64 -12.78 2.86
CA PHE A 54 -7.51 -13.22 4.24
C PHE A 54 -8.87 -13.58 4.87
N ALA A 55 -9.93 -12.80 4.60
CA ALA A 55 -11.26 -13.13 5.07
C ALA A 55 -11.75 -14.48 4.50
N LEU A 56 -11.56 -14.74 3.21
CA LEU A 56 -11.91 -16.03 2.60
C LEU A 56 -11.17 -17.20 3.27
N MET A 57 -9.88 -17.04 3.54
CA MET A 57 -9.09 -18.05 4.26
C MET A 57 -9.58 -18.24 5.70
N GLN A 58 -9.89 -17.15 6.41
CA GLN A 58 -10.39 -17.19 7.79
C GLN A 58 -11.73 -17.94 7.90
N HIS A 59 -12.63 -17.73 6.95
CA HIS A 59 -13.94 -18.37 6.94
C HIS A 59 -13.89 -19.84 6.51
N LYS A 60 -12.77 -20.30 5.93
CA LYS A 60 -12.54 -21.71 5.59
C LYS A 60 -12.07 -22.50 6.81
N THR A 61 -12.98 -22.72 7.75
CA THR A 61 -12.69 -23.34 9.05
C THR A 61 -12.19 -24.77 8.96
N ASP A 62 -12.56 -25.53 7.91
CA ASP A 62 -12.12 -26.93 7.70
C ASP A 62 -10.59 -27.10 7.70
N PHE A 63 -9.84 -26.05 7.36
CA PHE A 63 -8.38 -26.09 7.24
C PHE A 63 -7.65 -25.51 8.45
N ALA A 64 -8.35 -24.83 9.36
CA ALA A 64 -7.79 -24.19 10.56
C ALA A 64 -6.49 -23.40 10.26
N LEU A 65 -6.52 -22.57 9.21
CA LEU A 65 -5.34 -21.87 8.70
C LEU A 65 -4.80 -20.85 9.70
N ASP A 66 -3.48 -20.84 9.88
CA ASP A 66 -2.78 -19.75 10.57
C ASP A 66 -2.48 -18.63 9.57
N LEU A 67 -3.30 -17.58 9.61
CA LEU A 67 -3.19 -16.46 8.68
C LEU A 67 -1.90 -15.65 8.87
N HIS A 68 -1.38 -15.57 10.09
CA HIS A 68 -0.10 -14.92 10.35
C HIS A 68 1.01 -15.70 9.65
N GLN A 69 1.07 -17.03 9.84
CA GLN A 69 2.04 -17.87 9.15
C GLN A 69 1.93 -17.78 7.62
N VAL A 70 0.71 -17.72 7.06
CA VAL A 70 0.51 -17.52 5.62
C VAL A 70 1.07 -16.17 5.17
N ALA A 71 0.79 -15.10 5.92
CA ALA A 71 1.31 -13.77 5.62
C ALA A 71 2.84 -13.75 5.65
N GLU A 72 3.47 -14.35 6.67
CA GLU A 72 4.92 -14.52 6.79
C GLU A 72 5.53 -15.18 5.54
N ILE A 73 4.94 -16.30 5.10
CA ILE A 73 5.41 -17.01 3.91
C ILE A 73 5.33 -16.11 2.67
N TRP A 74 4.27 -15.32 2.54
CA TRP A 74 4.11 -14.43 1.39
C TRP A 74 5.07 -13.23 1.41
N ARG A 75 5.71 -12.91 2.54
CA ARG A 75 6.76 -11.87 2.60
C ARG A 75 8.05 -12.31 1.90
N ASP A 76 8.20 -13.59 1.57
CA ASP A 76 9.39 -14.12 0.92
C ASP A 76 9.08 -14.76 -0.43
N GLY A 77 9.63 -14.19 -1.50
CA GLY A 77 9.55 -14.75 -2.86
C GLY A 77 8.19 -14.65 -3.55
N SER A 78 7.19 -14.02 -2.94
CA SER A 78 5.87 -13.81 -3.54
C SER A 78 5.81 -12.56 -4.44
N VAL A 79 5.01 -12.65 -5.51
CA VAL A 79 4.67 -11.48 -6.35
C VAL A 79 3.78 -10.49 -5.61
N VAL A 80 2.98 -10.96 -4.65
CA VAL A 80 2.12 -10.11 -3.83
C VAL A 80 2.86 -9.58 -2.60
N ARG A 81 4.20 -9.64 -2.56
CA ARG A 81 4.97 -9.03 -1.49
C ARG A 81 4.94 -7.51 -1.61
N SER A 82 4.64 -6.82 -0.51
CA SER A 82 4.62 -5.36 -0.46
C SER A 82 4.79 -4.88 0.98
N TRP A 83 5.06 -3.59 1.16
CA TRP A 83 5.04 -2.97 2.49
C TRP A 83 3.67 -3.12 3.19
N LEU A 84 2.56 -3.13 2.44
CA LEU A 84 1.23 -3.40 2.98
C LEU A 84 1.10 -4.83 3.53
N LEU A 85 1.72 -5.81 2.86
CA LEU A 85 1.78 -7.18 3.37
C LEU A 85 2.61 -7.26 4.65
N ASP A 86 3.71 -6.52 4.73
CA ASP A 86 4.53 -6.44 5.96
C ASP A 86 3.68 -5.93 7.14
N LEU A 87 2.93 -4.84 6.94
CA LEU A 87 1.99 -4.32 7.93
C LEU A 87 0.87 -5.31 8.29
N THR A 88 0.38 -6.06 7.30
CA THR A 88 -0.67 -7.07 7.50
C THR A 88 -0.17 -8.22 8.35
N ALA A 89 1.04 -8.72 8.08
CA ALA A 89 1.70 -9.75 8.88
C ALA A 89 1.90 -9.27 10.32
N ASP A 90 2.43 -8.06 10.51
CA ASP A 90 2.62 -7.47 11.83
C ASP A 90 1.29 -7.32 12.58
N ALA A 91 0.21 -6.89 11.91
CA ALA A 91 -1.12 -6.78 12.51
C ALA A 91 -1.68 -8.15 12.93
N LEU A 92 -1.54 -9.17 12.08
CA LEU A 92 -1.97 -10.54 12.38
C LEU A 92 -1.14 -11.18 13.51
N ALA A 93 0.12 -10.79 13.68
CA ALA A 93 0.95 -11.25 14.80
C ALA A 93 0.38 -10.79 16.15
N HIS A 94 -0.12 -9.55 16.20
CA HIS A 94 -0.66 -8.94 17.43
C HIS A 94 -2.13 -9.31 17.67
N ASN A 95 -2.95 -9.40 16.60
CA ASN A 95 -4.37 -9.70 16.68
C ASN A 95 -4.80 -10.65 15.55
N PRO A 96 -4.56 -11.98 15.68
CA PRO A 96 -4.81 -12.94 14.61
C PRO A 96 -6.28 -13.03 14.16
N THR A 97 -7.21 -12.67 15.04
CA THR A 97 -8.65 -12.72 14.76
C THR A 97 -9.23 -11.37 14.38
N MET A 98 -8.41 -10.30 14.42
CA MET A 98 -8.85 -8.91 14.24
C MET A 98 -9.99 -8.52 15.19
N ALA A 99 -10.05 -9.14 16.38
CA ALA A 99 -11.11 -8.91 17.34
C ALA A 99 -11.14 -7.44 17.78
N GLY A 100 -12.35 -6.87 17.85
CA GLY A 100 -12.57 -5.47 18.25
C GLY A 100 -12.34 -4.44 17.15
N ILE A 101 -11.99 -4.85 15.92
CA ILE A 101 -11.84 -3.96 14.77
C ILE A 101 -13.15 -4.01 13.97
N ALA A 102 -13.78 -2.85 13.78
CA ALA A 102 -14.97 -2.74 12.95
C ALA A 102 -14.59 -2.85 11.46
N PRO A 103 -15.43 -3.47 10.60
CA PRO A 103 -15.22 -3.52 9.16
C PRO A 103 -15.63 -2.18 8.51
N PHE A 104 -15.07 -1.08 9.02
CA PHE A 104 -15.34 0.28 8.57
C PHE A 104 -14.01 1.00 8.34
N VAL A 105 -13.89 1.62 7.17
CA VAL A 105 -12.76 2.47 6.81
C VAL A 105 -13.32 3.83 6.43
N ALA A 106 -12.79 4.89 7.03
CA ALA A 106 -13.11 6.25 6.64
C ALA A 106 -12.35 6.57 5.35
N ASP A 107 -13.08 6.85 4.27
CA ASP A 107 -12.50 7.30 3.02
C ASP A 107 -12.42 8.83 2.98
N SER A 108 -11.28 9.35 2.54
CA SER A 108 -11.02 10.79 2.37
C SER A 108 -11.50 11.31 1.01
N GLY A 109 -11.92 10.42 0.10
CA GLY A 109 -12.34 10.75 -1.27
C GLY A 109 -11.17 10.93 -2.24
N GLU A 110 -9.96 10.55 -1.83
CA GLU A 110 -8.75 10.63 -2.66
C GLU A 110 -8.37 9.29 -3.32
N GLY A 111 -9.16 8.23 -3.09
CA GLY A 111 -8.96 6.85 -3.57
C GLY A 111 -10.03 6.38 -4.54
#